data_AF-A0A3P7RB49-F1
#
_entry.id   AF-A0A3P7RB49-F1
#
_cell.length_a   1.000
_cell.length_b   1.000
_cell.length_c   1.000
_cell.angle_alpha   90.00
_cell.angle_beta   90.00
_cell.angle_gamma   90.00
#
_symmetry.space_group_name_H-M   'P 1'
#
loop_
_entity.id
_entity.type
_entity.pdbx_description
1 polymer ?
#
loop_
_entity_poly.entity_id
_entity_poly.type
_entity_poly.pdbx_seq_one_letter_code
_entity_poly.pdbx_strand_id
1 'polypeptide(L)'
;MEVLNLSLCELHNISDIVHWALAHCPNMQFLDLTAVALVDSSVIEICLKEKADKAPITTFALADCRDLEGEAERVSEIFGIMLAANSTARFQLSRRFRSEIQQCLPDGFKFCLK
;
A
#
# COMPACT_ATOMS: atom_id res chain seq x y z
N MET A 1 -6.90 -16.59 8.45
CA MET A 1 -7.04 -15.21 8.95
C MET A 1 -7.44 -14.34 7.78
N GLU A 2 -8.57 -13.64 7.86
CA GLU A 2 -9.07 -12.76 6.79
C GLU A 2 -8.68 -11.29 7.02
N VAL A 3 -8.58 -10.88 8.28
CA VAL A 3 -8.24 -9.51 8.70
C VAL A 3 -7.07 -9.56 9.67
N LEU A 4 -6.05 -8.75 9.43
CA LEU A 4 -4.96 -8.47 10.37
C LEU A 4 -4.96 -6.98 10.66
N ASN A 5 -5.19 -6.59 11.92
CA ASN A 5 -5.18 -5.19 12.34
C ASN A 5 -3.95 -4.90 13.19
N LEU A 6 -3.12 -3.98 12.71
CA LEU A 6 -1.91 -3.49 13.35
C LEU A 6 -1.92 -1.96 13.45
N SER A 7 -3.09 -1.33 13.31
CA SER A 7 -3.23 0.12 13.41
C SER A 7 -2.72 0.64 14.75
N LEU A 8 -2.13 1.84 14.74
CA LEU A 8 -1.58 2.54 15.93
C LEU A 8 -0.49 1.78 16.70
N CYS A 9 0.03 0.68 16.15
CA CYS A 9 1.09 -0.09 16.79
C CYS A 9 2.47 0.57 16.56
N GLU A 10 3.35 0.46 17.56
CA GLU A 10 4.77 0.80 17.44
C GLU A 10 5.53 -0.40 16.87
N LEU A 11 5.74 -0.40 15.55
CA LEU A 11 6.37 -1.49 14.82
C LEU A 11 7.67 -1.00 14.16
N HIS A 12 8.76 -1.76 14.31
CA HIS A 12 10.08 -1.39 13.80
C HIS A 12 10.52 -2.14 12.52
N ASN A 13 9.93 -3.30 12.24
CA ASN A 13 10.27 -4.15 11.09
C ASN A 13 9.07 -4.30 10.16
N ILE A 14 8.50 -3.19 9.70
CA ILE A 14 7.24 -3.17 8.93
C ILE A 14 7.33 -4.07 7.69
N SER A 15 8.40 -3.92 6.91
CA SER A 15 8.60 -4.66 5.66
C SER A 15 8.58 -6.18 5.90
N ASP A 16 9.26 -6.65 6.95
CA ASP A 16 9.29 -8.07 7.32
C ASP A 16 7.92 -8.57 7.78
N ILE A 17 7.19 -7.76 8.56
CA ILE A 17 5.83 -8.10 9.03
C ILE A 17 4.87 -8.23 7.84
N VAL A 18 4.92 -7.28 6.91
CA VAL A 18 4.09 -7.30 5.70
C VAL A 18 4.44 -8.50 4.84
N HIS A 19 5.72 -8.76 4.60
CA HIS A 19 6.20 -9.92 3.86
C HIS A 19 5.72 -11.24 4.49
N TRP A 20 5.90 -11.37 5.81
CA TRP A 20 5.45 -12.54 6.55
C TRP A 20 3.93 -12.74 6.43
N ALA A 21 3.14 -11.66 6.59
CA ALA A 21 1.69 -11.71 6.50
C ALA A 21 1.23 -12.15 5.11
N LEU A 22 1.85 -11.64 4.04
CA LEU A 22 1.52 -12.02 2.67
C LEU A 22 1.90 -13.47 2.35
N ALA A 23 3.05 -13.94 2.85
CA ALA A 23 3.51 -15.31 2.64
C ALA A 23 2.71 -16.36 3.43
N HIS A 24 2.30 -16.05 4.65
CA HIS A 24 1.71 -17.04 5.58
C HIS A 24 0.21 -16.88 5.79
N CYS A 25 -0.41 -15.82 5.26
CA CYS A 25 -1.85 -15.58 5.37
C CYS A 25 -2.52 -15.56 3.98
N PRO A 26 -2.63 -16.70 3.29
CA PRO A 26 -3.09 -16.76 1.89
C PRO A 26 -4.52 -16.27 1.68
N ASN A 27 -5.35 -16.30 2.74
CA ASN A 27 -6.74 -15.84 2.71
C ASN A 27 -6.92 -14.42 3.29
N MET A 28 -5.84 -13.68 3.54
CA MET A 28 -5.92 -12.33 4.08
C MET A 28 -6.53 -11.38 3.04
N GLN A 29 -7.64 -10.76 3.41
CA GLN A 29 -8.39 -9.79 2.60
C GLN A 29 -8.16 -8.35 3.06
N PHE A 30 -7.73 -8.16 4.32
CA PHE A 30 -7.51 -6.85 4.90
C PHE A 30 -6.29 -6.83 5.82
N LEU A 31 -5.39 -5.87 5.62
CA LEU A 31 -4.29 -5.53 6.50
C LEU A 31 -4.40 -4.06 6.89
N ASP A 32 -4.64 -3.78 8.16
CA ASP A 32 -4.68 -2.44 8.72
C ASP A 32 -3.32 -2.02 9.28
N LEU A 33 -2.72 -0.99 8.72
CA LEU A 33 -1.50 -0.33 9.23
C LEU A 33 -1.76 1.17 9.46
N THR A 34 -3.01 1.57 9.59
CA THR A 34 -3.38 2.98 9.80
C THR A 34 -2.63 3.58 10.98
N ALA A 35 -2.09 4.78 10.80
CA ALA A 35 -1.35 5.53 11.80
C ALA A 35 -0.12 4.80 12.38
N VAL A 36 0.47 3.86 11.64
CA VAL A 36 1.77 3.26 12.00
C VAL A 36 2.89 4.13 11.44
N ALA A 37 3.70 4.71 12.33
CA ALA A 37 4.62 5.79 11.96
C ALA A 37 5.67 5.41 10.91
N LEU A 38 6.29 4.24 11.06
CA LEU A 38 7.43 3.78 10.26
C LEU A 38 7.03 3.05 8.97
N VAL A 39 5.76 3.11 8.57
CA VAL A 39 5.34 2.63 7.25
C VAL A 39 5.88 3.60 6.21
N ASP A 40 6.67 3.10 5.26
CA ASP A 40 7.26 3.85 4.15
C ASP A 40 6.84 3.28 2.79
N SER A 41 7.33 3.88 1.70
CA SER A 41 7.02 3.49 0.32
C SER A 41 7.41 2.04 -0.03
N SER A 42 8.33 1.42 0.71
CA SER A 42 8.73 0.02 0.50
C SER A 42 7.58 -0.96 0.74
N VAL A 43 6.65 -0.62 1.65
CA VAL A 43 5.47 -1.44 1.93
C VAL A 43 4.58 -1.56 0.70
N ILE A 44 4.39 -0.46 -0.02
CA ILE A 44 3.60 -0.46 -1.27
C ILE A 44 4.29 -1.34 -2.32
N GLU A 45 5.61 -1.23 -2.45
CA GLU A 45 6.36 -2.08 -3.39
C GLU A 45 6.22 -3.57 -3.07
N ILE A 46 6.35 -3.96 -1.80
CA ILE A 46 6.21 -5.35 -1.34
C ILE A 46 4.81 -5.88 -1.67
N CYS A 47 3.78 -5.13 -1.28
CA CYS A 47 2.38 -5.50 -1.52
C CYS A 47 2.10 -5.72 -3.01
N LEU A 48 2.61 -4.84 -3.87
CA LEU A 48 2.41 -4.95 -5.32
C LEU A 48 3.23 -6.08 -5.96
N LYS A 49 4.49 -6.30 -5.52
CA LYS A 49 5.34 -7.40 -6.03
C LYS A 49 4.79 -8.77 -5.68
N GLU A 50 4.21 -8.93 -4.49
CA GLU A 50 3.78 -10.23 -3.98
C GLU A 50 2.33 -10.58 -4.31
N LYS A 51 1.47 -9.57 -4.48
CA LYS A 51 0.09 -9.80 -4.95
C LYS A 51 0.06 -9.88 -6.47
N ALA A 52 0.47 -11.04 -6.97
CA ALA A 52 0.44 -11.43 -8.37
C ALA A 52 -0.98 -11.76 -8.87
N ASP A 53 -1.09 -11.87 -10.20
CA ASP A 53 -2.30 -12.28 -10.91
C ASP A 53 -2.91 -13.55 -10.29
N LYS A 54 -4.22 -13.52 -10.00
CA LYS A 54 -5.06 -14.60 -9.42
C LYS A 54 -5.04 -14.80 -7.90
N ALA A 55 -4.29 -14.01 -7.12
CA ALA A 55 -4.44 -14.01 -5.66
C ALA A 55 -5.76 -13.32 -5.23
N PRO A 56 -6.36 -13.67 -4.08
CA PRO A 56 -7.50 -12.92 -3.54
C PRO A 56 -7.13 -11.44 -3.39
N ILE A 57 -8.09 -10.56 -3.68
CA ILE A 57 -7.90 -9.12 -3.48
C ILE A 57 -7.62 -8.86 -2.00
N THR A 58 -6.53 -8.14 -1.72
CA THR A 58 -6.19 -7.71 -0.37
C THR A 58 -6.17 -6.20 -0.30
N THR A 59 -6.89 -5.66 0.68
CA THR A 59 -6.91 -4.22 0.97
C THR A 59 -5.89 -3.91 2.07
N PHE A 60 -5.05 -2.91 1.82
CA PHE A 60 -4.06 -2.39 2.75
C PHE A 60 -4.49 -0.98 3.17
N ALA A 61 -4.81 -0.78 4.45
CA ALA A 61 -5.11 0.53 4.99
C ALA A 61 -3.83 1.18 5.51
N LEU A 62 -3.42 2.27 4.86
CA LEU A 62 -2.16 2.99 5.12
C LEU A 62 -2.43 4.48 5.36
N ALA A 63 -3.61 4.84 5.88
CA ALA A 63 -3.92 6.24 6.18
C ALA A 63 -3.13 6.72 7.40
N ASP A 64 -2.78 8.00 7.42
CA ASP A 64 -2.10 8.66 8.55
C ASP A 64 -0.72 8.05 8.89
N CYS A 65 -0.10 7.32 7.95
CA CYS A 65 1.27 6.82 8.03
C CYS A 65 2.25 7.94 7.69
N ARG A 66 2.77 8.64 8.70
CA ARG A 66 3.53 9.90 8.51
C ARG A 66 4.73 9.78 7.57
N ASP A 67 5.51 8.71 7.66
CA ASP A 67 6.71 8.55 6.84
C ASP A 67 6.32 8.32 5.37
N LEU A 68 5.39 7.40 5.11
CA LEU A 68 4.80 7.16 3.79
C LEU A 68 4.17 8.42 3.18
N GLU A 69 3.39 9.18 3.97
CA GLU A 69 2.73 10.40 3.48
C GLU A 69 3.74 11.51 3.11
N GLY A 70 4.97 11.44 3.62
CA GLY A 70 6.09 12.29 3.20
C GLY A 70 6.71 11.91 1.85
N GLU A 71 6.33 10.78 1.26
CA GLU A 71 6.95 10.19 0.06
C GLU A 71 6.04 10.22 -1.17
N ALA A 72 5.16 11.22 -1.30
CA ALA A 72 4.15 11.28 -2.37
C ALA A 72 4.72 11.10 -3.79
N GLU A 73 5.86 11.74 -4.10
CA GLU A 73 6.53 11.61 -5.40
C GLU A 73 6.97 10.16 -5.64
N ARG A 74 7.67 9.55 -4.68
CA ARG A 74 8.14 8.17 -4.77
C ARG A 74 6.98 7.18 -4.92
N VAL A 75 5.91 7.36 -4.15
CA VAL A 75 4.70 6.53 -4.26
C VAL A 75 4.03 6.69 -5.62
N SER A 76 4.03 7.90 -6.18
CA SER A 76 3.50 8.14 -7.53
C SER A 76 4.31 7.41 -8.61
N GLU A 77 5.65 7.35 -8.48
CA GLU A 77 6.51 6.57 -9.37
C GLU A 77 6.21 5.07 -9.28
N ILE A 78 6.08 4.54 -8.06
CA ILE A 78 5.75 3.13 -7.82
C ILE A 78 4.42 2.77 -8.49
N PHE A 79 3.38 3.58 -8.29
CA PHE A 79 2.10 3.37 -8.97
C PHE A 79 2.21 3.54 -10.49
N GLY A 80 2.97 4.51 -11.00
CA GLY A 80 3.20 4.68 -12.43
C GLY A 80 3.83 3.46 -13.10
N ILE A 81 4.80 2.83 -12.43
CA ILE A 81 5.48 1.61 -12.90
C ILE A 81 4.55 0.39 -12.80
N MET A 82 3.77 0.29 -11.72
CA MET A 82 3.01 -0.92 -11.38
C MET A 82 1.55 -0.92 -11.83
N LEU A 83 0.99 0.21 -12.29
CA LEU A 83 -0.28 0.24 -13.02
C LEU A 83 -0.24 -0.60 -14.32
N ALA A 84 0.96 -0.92 -14.82
CA ALA A 84 1.15 -1.88 -15.90
C ALA A 84 1.05 -3.36 -15.46
N ALA A 85 1.04 -3.64 -14.15
CA ALA A 85 0.94 -4.97 -13.58
C ALA A 85 -0.49 -5.23 -13.05
N ASN A 86 -1.08 -6.37 -13.40
CA ASN A 86 -2.37 -6.82 -12.87
C ASN A 86 -2.25 -7.23 -11.39
N SER A 87 -2.01 -6.28 -10.50
CA SER A 87 -1.93 -6.55 -9.06
C SER A 87 -3.32 -6.70 -8.45
N THR A 88 -3.45 -7.59 -7.48
CA THR A 88 -4.67 -7.75 -6.66
C THR A 88 -4.59 -6.98 -5.33
N ALA A 89 -3.58 -6.11 -5.17
CA ALA A 89 -3.48 -5.20 -4.04
C ALA A 89 -4.37 -3.97 -4.21
N ARG A 90 -5.09 -3.58 -3.15
CA ARG A 90 -5.85 -2.33 -3.07
C ARG A 90 -5.32 -1.50 -1.91
N PHE A 91 -5.10 -0.21 -2.12
CA PHE A 91 -4.62 0.70 -1.07
C PHE A 91 -5.72 1.66 -0.63
N GLN A 92 -5.95 1.75 0.68
CA GLN A 92 -6.75 2.79 1.31
C GLN A 92 -5.79 3.81 1.92
N LEU A 93 -5.65 4.96 1.26
CA LEU A 93 -4.80 6.07 1.65
C LEU A 93 -5.64 7.21 2.24
N SER A 94 -5.02 8.10 3.02
CA SER A 94 -5.71 9.31 3.45
C SER A 94 -6.11 10.17 2.24
N ARG A 95 -7.19 10.95 2.39
CA ARG A 95 -7.70 11.80 1.30
C ARG A 95 -6.63 12.80 0.83
N ARG A 96 -5.91 13.39 1.79
CA ARG A 96 -4.84 14.35 1.51
C ARG A 96 -3.74 13.70 0.69
N PHE A 97 -3.21 12.57 1.17
CA PHE A 97 -2.12 11.89 0.49
C PHE A 97 -2.50 11.40 -0.91
N ARG A 98 -3.73 10.89 -1.08
CA ARG A 98 -4.27 10.54 -2.41
C ARG A 98 -4.25 11.74 -3.35
N SER A 99 -4.63 12.94 -2.88
CA SER A 99 -4.59 14.15 -3.69
C SER A 99 -3.17 14.59 -4.05
N GLU A 100 -2.20 14.43 -3.15
CA GLU A 100 -0.78 14.73 -3.41
C GLU A 100 -0.21 13.78 -4.48
N ILE A 101 -0.42 12.47 -4.34
CA ILE A 101 -0.02 11.48 -5.36
C ILE A 101 -0.65 11.78 -6.73
N GLN A 102 -1.94 12.15 -6.77
CA GLN A 102 -2.62 12.52 -8.00
C GLN A 102 -2.02 13.73 -8.71
N GLN A 103 -1.43 14.67 -7.96
CA GLN A 103 -0.75 15.83 -8.51
C GLN A 103 0.63 15.47 -9.09
N CYS A 104 1.31 14.49 -8.50
CA CYS A 104 2.60 13.98 -8.96
C CYS A 104 2.48 13.09 -10.22
N LEU A 105 1.33 12.44 -10.44
CA LEU A 105 1.14 11.59 -11.62
C LEU A 105 1.10 12.39 -12.93
N PRO A 106 1.70 11.88 -14.02
CA PRO A 106 1.54 12.47 -15.34
C PRO A 106 0.06 12.53 -15.75
N ASP A 107 -0.32 13.51 -16.56
CA ASP A 107 -1.73 13.71 -16.96
C ASP A 107 -2.36 12.46 -17.60
N GLY A 108 -1.57 11.67 -18.31
CA GLY A 108 -1.95 10.39 -18.88
C GLY A 108 -2.16 9.23 -17.88
N PHE A 109 -2.04 9.46 -16.58
CA PHE A 109 -2.29 8.45 -15.53
C PHE A 109 -3.33 8.91 -14.49
N LYS A 110 -3.72 10.19 -14.49
CA LYS A 110 -4.71 10.73 -13.55
C LYS A 110 -6.09 10.05 -13.66
N PHE A 111 -6.42 9.48 -14.81
CA PHE A 111 -7.67 8.72 -15.00
C PHE A 111 -7.66 7.33 -14.34
N CYS A 112 -6.49 6.77 -14.01
CA CYS A 112 -6.36 5.45 -13.39
C CYS A 112 -6.72 5.46 -11.89
N LEU A 113 -6.86 6.64 -11.27
CA LEU A 113 -7.10 6.80 -9.83
C LEU A 113 -8.54 7.21 -9.49
N LYS A 114 -9.56 6.81 -10.26
CA LYS A 114 -10.96 7.03 -9.88
C LYS A 114 -11.43 6.07 -8.80
#